data_AF-A0A9E4XG72-F1
#
_entry.id   AF-A0A9E4XG72-F1
#
_cell.length_a   1.000
_cell.length_b   1.000
_cell.length_c   1.000
_cell.angle_alpha   90.00
_cell.angle_beta   90.00
_cell.angle_gamma   90.00
#
_symmetry.space_group_name_H-M   'P 1'
#
loop_
_entity.id
_entity.type
_entity.pdbx_description
1 polymer ?
#
loop_
_entity_poly.entity_id
_entity_poly.type
_entity_poly.pdbx_seq_one_letter_code
_entity_poly.pdbx_strand_id
1 'polypeptide(L)'
;LDYARERVRTLTDQGYKLELLSAREALAIEPEAGPGAEGYVLVPERGQADPVKATQAMASAAMSLGARVLTGHGVTGIELSHDSSYSISTRQGDFHCGVLVIAAGAWCSAVGNMLGLNIPVVPVRGQMWATESLPPRVFHTISAAESPLYWSDLRGGDETNPPELTHLAGRRVTRHLYGRQRRNGEVIFGGDREALGLDTGTSPDGIEVNKGQAGEALPFLNGIPIKRTWSGLMPFSLDGKPIIGRIPLRDNLFIVTGLASSGFGRGPMAGKFVADLLHTGDMPAVLSEADPSRCVAEC
;
A
#
# COMPACT_ATOMS: atom_id res chain seq x y z
N LEU A 1 6.01 15.12 -20.60
CA LEU A 1 7.31 14.40 -20.77
C LEU A 1 8.45 14.76 -19.79
N ASP A 2 8.71 16.03 -19.47
CA ASP A 2 9.94 16.41 -18.73
C ASP A 2 10.04 15.80 -17.33
N TYR A 3 8.92 15.70 -16.62
CA TYR A 3 8.83 14.97 -15.35
C TYR A 3 9.37 13.53 -15.44
N ALA A 4 9.00 12.79 -16.50
CA ALA A 4 9.45 11.41 -16.69
C ALA A 4 10.97 11.35 -16.97
N ARG A 5 11.49 12.29 -17.76
CA ARG A 5 12.93 12.38 -18.04
C ARG A 5 13.74 12.66 -16.77
N GLU A 6 13.28 13.62 -15.98
CA GLU A 6 13.92 13.98 -14.71
C GLU A 6 13.89 12.82 -13.72
N ARG A 7 12.76 12.11 -13.63
CA ARG A 7 12.63 10.91 -12.81
C ARG A 7 13.59 9.80 -13.25
N VAL A 8 13.70 9.53 -14.55
CA VAL A 8 14.65 8.52 -15.08
C VAL A 8 16.08 8.91 -14.73
N ARG A 9 16.47 10.16 -14.94
CA ARG A 9 17.80 10.68 -14.56
C ARG A 9 18.08 10.49 -13.07
N THR A 10 17.20 11.02 -12.22
CA THR A 10 17.36 11.00 -10.76
C THR A 10 17.48 9.57 -10.22
N LEU A 11 16.63 8.65 -10.67
CA LEU A 11 16.66 7.28 -10.17
C LEU A 11 17.85 6.50 -10.73
N THR A 12 18.32 6.81 -11.94
CA THR A 12 19.53 6.22 -12.49
C THR A 12 20.78 6.66 -11.72
N ASP A 13 20.85 7.93 -11.32
CA ASP A 13 21.93 8.46 -10.47
C ASP A 13 21.95 7.79 -9.07
N GLN A 14 20.80 7.28 -8.62
CA GLN A 14 20.65 6.49 -7.39
C GLN A 14 20.92 4.99 -7.59
N GLY A 15 21.29 4.56 -8.79
CA GLY A 15 21.63 3.17 -9.11
C GLY A 15 20.45 2.29 -9.53
N TYR A 16 19.24 2.85 -9.72
CA TYR A 16 18.11 2.09 -10.28
C TYR A 16 18.19 2.03 -11.81
N LYS A 17 17.67 0.96 -12.41
CA LYS A 17 17.56 0.84 -13.87
C LYS A 17 16.20 1.32 -14.36
N LEU A 18 16.20 2.39 -15.16
CA LEU A 18 15.03 2.89 -15.87
C LEU A 18 15.42 3.32 -17.28
N GLU A 19 14.51 3.13 -18.23
CA GLU A 19 14.74 3.43 -19.64
C GLU A 19 13.59 4.26 -20.19
N LEU A 20 13.90 5.37 -20.87
CA LEU A 20 12.94 6.06 -21.72
C LEU A 20 12.83 5.29 -23.04
N LEU A 21 11.60 4.98 -23.44
CA LEU A 21 11.35 4.27 -24.68
C LEU A 21 10.67 5.18 -25.70
N SER A 22 11.06 5.03 -26.97
CA SER A 22 10.23 5.46 -28.09
C SER A 22 8.93 4.64 -28.14
N ALA A 23 7.92 5.16 -28.84
CA ALA A 23 6.67 4.42 -29.06
C ALA A 23 6.93 3.06 -29.74
N ARG A 24 7.88 2.99 -30.67
CA ARG A 24 8.26 1.73 -31.34
C ARG A 24 8.83 0.72 -30.36
N GLU A 25 9.74 1.12 -29.47
CA GLU A 25 10.32 0.22 -28.46
C GLU A 25 9.26 -0.23 -27.45
N ALA A 26 8.39 0.67 -27.00
CA ALA A 26 7.28 0.34 -26.12
C ALA A 26 6.32 -0.69 -26.76
N LEU A 27 5.89 -0.47 -28.00
CA LEU A 27 5.02 -1.40 -28.73
C LEU A 27 5.70 -2.73 -29.05
N ALA A 28 7.03 -2.78 -29.13
CA ALA A 28 7.75 -4.03 -29.31
C ALA A 28 7.66 -4.96 -28.08
N ILE A 29 7.55 -4.38 -26.88
CA ILE A 29 7.47 -5.14 -25.61
C ILE A 29 6.05 -5.19 -25.01
N GLU A 30 5.19 -4.26 -25.39
CA GLU A 30 3.80 -4.14 -24.98
C GLU A 30 2.93 -3.78 -26.20
N PRO A 31 2.62 -4.76 -27.08
CA PRO A 31 1.97 -4.51 -28.37
C PRO A 31 0.59 -3.86 -28.29
N GLU A 32 -0.07 -4.02 -27.14
CA GLU A 32 -1.40 -3.50 -26.86
C GLU A 32 -1.37 -2.08 -26.26
N ALA A 33 -0.18 -1.47 -26.10
CA ALA A 33 -0.05 -0.11 -25.59
C ALA A 33 -0.72 0.91 -26.52
N GLY A 34 -1.45 1.85 -25.93
CA GLY A 34 -2.19 2.87 -26.66
C GLY A 34 -1.27 3.90 -27.34
N PRO A 35 -1.64 4.40 -28.53
CA PRO A 35 -0.81 5.33 -29.32
C PRO A 35 -0.81 6.76 -28.77
N GLY A 36 -1.66 7.08 -27.78
CA GLY A 36 -1.86 8.44 -27.26
C GLY A 36 -0.93 8.84 -26.11
N ALA A 37 -0.02 7.97 -25.67
CA ALA A 37 0.91 8.31 -24.60
C ALA A 37 2.00 9.27 -25.11
N GLU A 38 2.28 10.35 -24.36
CA GLU A 38 3.36 11.27 -24.69
C GLU A 38 4.75 10.61 -24.65
N GLY A 39 4.90 9.54 -23.86
CA GLY A 39 6.13 8.75 -23.78
C GLY A 39 5.99 7.58 -22.81
N TYR A 40 7.02 6.73 -22.81
CA TYR A 40 7.03 5.48 -22.07
C TYR A 40 8.30 5.38 -21.23
N VAL A 41 8.17 4.77 -20.05
CA VAL A 41 9.28 4.46 -19.16
C VAL A 41 9.23 2.98 -18.82
N LEU A 42 10.30 2.25 -19.12
CA LEU A 42 10.49 0.88 -18.69
C LEU A 42 11.28 0.86 -17.38
N VAL A 43 10.82 0.02 -16.44
CA VAL A 43 11.53 -0.29 -15.20
C VAL A 43 11.79 -1.80 -15.18
N PRO A 44 12.89 -2.28 -15.78
CA PRO A 44 13.09 -3.71 -16.07
C PRO A 44 13.17 -4.58 -14.80
N GLU A 45 13.63 -4.01 -13.69
CA GLU A 45 13.77 -4.73 -12.41
C GLU A 45 12.48 -4.73 -11.58
N ARG A 46 11.37 -4.19 -12.12
CA ARG A 46 10.08 -4.21 -11.43
C ARG A 46 9.53 -5.62 -11.37
N GLY A 47 9.58 -6.21 -10.17
CA GLY A 47 9.00 -7.51 -9.86
C GLY A 47 7.52 -7.45 -9.53
N GLN A 48 6.91 -8.64 -9.46
CA GLN A 48 5.51 -8.80 -9.09
C GLN A 48 5.29 -10.12 -8.35
N ALA A 49 4.31 -10.13 -7.44
CA ALA A 49 3.88 -11.33 -6.75
C ALA A 49 2.36 -11.29 -6.52
N ASP A 50 1.77 -12.43 -6.18
CA ASP A 50 0.36 -12.50 -5.81
C ASP A 50 0.25 -12.26 -4.29
N PRO A 51 -0.45 -11.20 -3.85
CA PRO A 51 -0.47 -10.83 -2.43
C PRO A 51 -1.14 -11.87 -1.54
N VAL A 52 -2.15 -12.60 -2.04
CA VAL A 52 -2.81 -13.65 -1.26
C VAL A 52 -1.85 -14.81 -1.06
N LYS A 53 -1.23 -15.29 -2.15
CA LYS A 53 -0.30 -16.43 -2.08
C LYS A 53 0.93 -16.11 -1.25
N ALA A 54 1.52 -14.93 -1.42
CA ALA A 54 2.71 -14.52 -0.67
C ALA A 54 2.41 -14.38 0.84
N THR A 55 1.28 -13.75 1.20
CA THR A 55 0.88 -13.60 2.61
C THR A 55 0.60 -14.95 3.26
N GLN A 56 -0.12 -15.85 2.57
CA GLN A 56 -0.39 -17.21 3.06
C GLN A 56 0.90 -18.01 3.22
N ALA A 57 1.83 -17.92 2.26
CA ALA A 57 3.12 -18.60 2.35
C ALA A 57 3.94 -18.12 3.55
N MET A 58 3.96 -16.80 3.82
CA MET A 58 4.61 -16.25 5.00
C MET A 58 3.98 -16.75 6.30
N ALA A 59 2.65 -16.79 6.38
CA ALA A 59 1.93 -17.32 7.53
C ALA A 59 2.22 -18.82 7.75
N SER A 60 2.20 -19.62 6.69
CA SER A 60 2.55 -21.05 6.74
C SER A 60 3.99 -21.28 7.19
N ALA A 61 4.94 -20.49 6.68
CA ALA A 61 6.34 -20.55 7.10
C ALA A 61 6.48 -20.22 8.59
N ALA A 62 5.84 -19.16 9.08
CA ALA A 62 5.84 -18.81 10.49
C ALA A 62 5.25 -19.93 11.37
N MET A 63 4.13 -20.51 10.96
CA MET A 63 3.52 -21.64 11.69
C MET A 63 4.40 -22.88 11.71
N SER A 64 5.13 -23.17 10.62
CA SER A 64 6.09 -24.29 10.59
C SER A 64 7.25 -24.13 11.57
N LEU A 65 7.51 -22.89 12.01
CA LEU A 65 8.51 -22.53 13.03
C LEU A 65 7.89 -22.38 14.43
N GLY A 66 6.61 -22.74 14.61
CA GLY A 66 5.92 -22.75 15.91
C GLY A 66 5.08 -21.51 16.21
N ALA A 67 4.97 -20.55 15.29
CA ALA A 67 4.05 -19.43 15.47
C ALA A 67 2.58 -19.91 15.45
N ARG A 68 1.70 -19.23 16.19
CA ARG A 68 0.26 -19.47 16.17
C ARG A 68 -0.43 -18.35 15.39
N VAL A 69 -1.13 -18.68 14.32
CA VAL A 69 -1.95 -17.73 13.56
C VAL A 69 -3.41 -17.98 13.89
N LEU A 70 -4.03 -17.04 14.60
CA LEU A 70 -5.40 -17.17 15.12
C LEU A 70 -6.35 -16.25 14.35
N THR A 71 -6.97 -16.75 13.29
CA THR A 71 -8.01 -16.01 12.56
C THR A 71 -9.32 -15.96 13.35
N GLY A 72 -10.14 -14.94 13.11
CA GLY A 72 -11.42 -14.78 13.81
C GLY A 72 -11.30 -14.26 15.25
N HIS A 73 -10.09 -13.87 15.69
CA HIS A 73 -9.80 -13.33 17.02
C HIS A 73 -9.63 -11.81 16.95
N GLY A 74 -10.73 -11.10 16.70
CA GLY A 74 -10.71 -9.63 16.66
C GLY A 74 -10.39 -9.06 18.04
N VAL A 75 -9.32 -8.27 18.14
CA VAL A 75 -8.96 -7.56 19.37
C VAL A 75 -10.02 -6.50 19.68
N THR A 76 -10.55 -6.52 20.90
CA THR A 76 -11.58 -5.60 21.37
C THR A 76 -11.12 -4.71 22.52
N GLY A 77 -10.03 -5.07 23.18
CA GLY A 77 -9.44 -4.30 24.29
C GLY A 77 -7.98 -4.69 24.51
N ILE A 78 -7.20 -3.73 25.00
CA ILE A 78 -5.79 -3.92 25.35
C ILE A 78 -5.54 -3.17 26.65
N GLU A 79 -5.04 -3.88 27.66
CA GLU A 79 -4.69 -3.30 28.96
C GLU A 79 -3.21 -3.53 29.26
N LEU A 80 -2.54 -2.51 29.79
CA LEU A 80 -1.18 -2.63 30.32
C LEU A 80 -1.27 -2.98 31.80
N SER A 81 -0.70 -4.13 32.16
CA SER A 81 -0.60 -4.60 33.54
C SER A 81 0.52 -3.91 34.30
N HIS A 82 0.47 -3.98 35.64
CA HIS A 82 1.48 -3.37 36.52
C HIS A 82 2.90 -3.90 36.32
N ASP A 83 3.06 -5.10 35.77
CA ASP A 83 4.34 -5.75 35.46
C ASP A 83 4.84 -5.45 34.03
N SER A 84 4.26 -4.44 33.37
CA SER A 84 4.51 -4.07 31.98
C SER A 84 4.15 -5.15 30.94
N SER A 85 3.34 -6.14 31.31
CA SER A 85 2.74 -7.08 30.35
C SER A 85 1.41 -6.54 29.79
N TYR A 86 0.99 -7.10 28.65
CA TYR A 86 -0.25 -6.74 27.97
C TYR A 86 -1.28 -7.85 28.09
N SER A 87 -2.49 -7.46 28.48
CA SER A 87 -3.69 -8.30 28.41
C SER A 87 -4.51 -7.88 27.20
N ILE A 88 -4.79 -8.84 26.30
CA ILE A 88 -5.48 -8.61 25.03
C ILE A 88 -6.83 -9.32 25.08
N SER A 89 -7.91 -8.56 25.03
CA SER A 89 -9.26 -9.12 25.03
C SER A 89 -9.75 -9.39 23.61
N THR A 90 -10.36 -10.56 23.43
CA THR A 90 -11.06 -10.95 22.19
C THR A 90 -12.38 -11.64 22.52
N ARG A 91 -13.25 -11.82 21.53
CA ARG A 91 -14.50 -12.58 21.72
C ARG A 91 -14.28 -14.09 21.90
N GLN A 92 -13.07 -14.57 21.70
CA GLN A 92 -12.68 -15.97 21.70
C GLN A 92 -11.80 -16.32 22.91
N GLY A 93 -11.64 -15.38 23.84
CA GLY A 93 -10.79 -15.49 25.02
C GLY A 93 -9.69 -14.45 25.04
N ASP A 94 -9.06 -14.33 26.20
CA ASP A 94 -8.02 -13.33 26.46
C ASP A 94 -6.62 -13.92 26.27
N PHE A 95 -5.68 -13.06 25.89
CA PHE A 95 -4.27 -13.40 25.69
C PHE A 95 -3.39 -12.50 26.55
N HIS A 96 -2.26 -13.05 27.00
CA HIS A 96 -1.28 -12.31 27.78
C HIS A 96 0.08 -12.39 27.09
N CYS A 97 0.78 -11.26 26.99
CA CYS A 97 2.10 -11.20 26.38
C CYS A 97 2.98 -10.14 27.03
N GLY A 98 4.28 -10.38 27.13
CA GLY A 98 5.24 -9.38 27.61
C GLY A 98 5.64 -8.34 26.55
N VAL A 99 5.37 -8.64 25.28
CA VAL A 99 5.72 -7.80 24.12
C VAL A 99 4.57 -7.76 23.15
N LEU A 100 4.20 -6.56 22.69
CA LEU A 100 3.10 -6.33 21.76
C LEU A 100 3.59 -5.62 20.49
N VAL A 101 3.18 -6.12 19.32
CA VAL A 101 3.40 -5.48 18.02
C VAL A 101 2.07 -5.14 17.38
N ILE A 102 1.81 -3.86 17.12
CA ILE A 102 0.62 -3.39 16.41
C ILE A 102 0.90 -3.42 14.90
N ALA A 103 0.28 -4.35 14.18
CA ALA A 103 0.37 -4.47 12.72
C ALA A 103 -1.03 -4.47 12.05
N ALA A 104 -1.96 -3.70 12.60
CA ALA A 104 -3.37 -3.69 12.23
C ALA A 104 -3.71 -2.82 11.00
N GLY A 105 -2.72 -2.39 10.21
CA GLY A 105 -2.92 -1.59 9.00
C GLY A 105 -3.80 -0.36 9.24
N ALA A 106 -4.89 -0.24 8.48
CA ALA A 106 -5.82 0.90 8.55
C ALA A 106 -6.57 0.99 9.90
N TRP A 107 -6.58 -0.09 10.68
CA TRP A 107 -7.20 -0.13 12.01
C TRP A 107 -6.24 0.25 13.15
N CYS A 108 -4.99 0.62 12.86
CA CYS A 108 -4.03 0.98 13.90
C CYS A 108 -4.48 2.18 14.76
N SER A 109 -5.23 3.14 14.21
CA SER A 109 -5.81 4.23 15.00
C SER A 109 -6.78 3.70 16.07
N ALA A 110 -7.70 2.80 15.68
CA ALA A 110 -8.65 2.18 16.61
C ALA A 110 -7.96 1.30 17.67
N VAL A 111 -6.91 0.57 17.29
CA VAL A 111 -6.11 -0.24 18.22
C VAL A 111 -5.30 0.65 19.18
N GLY A 112 -4.73 1.75 18.68
CA GLY A 112 -4.02 2.73 19.51
C GLY A 112 -4.91 3.34 20.59
N ASN A 113 -6.16 3.67 20.25
CA ASN A 113 -7.12 4.22 21.21
C ASN A 113 -7.40 3.27 22.39
N MET A 114 -7.35 1.94 22.19
CA MET A 114 -7.48 0.97 23.28
C MET A 114 -6.37 1.11 24.32
N LEU A 115 -5.20 1.60 23.90
CA LEU A 115 -4.04 1.88 24.74
C LEU A 115 -3.96 3.34 25.21
N GLY A 116 -4.91 4.21 24.83
CA GLY A 116 -4.83 5.66 25.07
C GLY A 116 -3.75 6.35 24.23
N LEU A 117 -3.49 5.84 23.03
CA LEU A 117 -2.50 6.37 22.09
C LEU A 117 -3.17 6.89 20.81
N ASN A 118 -2.83 8.12 20.42
CA ASN A 118 -3.14 8.66 19.11
C ASN A 118 -2.11 8.15 18.09
N ILE A 119 -2.53 7.22 17.23
CA ILE A 119 -1.75 6.74 16.08
C ILE A 119 -2.35 7.38 14.81
N PRO A 120 -1.65 8.32 14.15
CA PRO A 120 -2.21 9.14 13.06
C PRO A 120 -2.20 8.41 11.72
N VAL A 121 -2.98 7.32 11.63
CA VAL A 121 -3.23 6.57 10.40
C VAL A 121 -4.59 6.95 9.85
N VAL A 122 -4.59 7.36 8.58
CA VAL A 122 -5.79 7.65 7.79
C VAL A 122 -6.06 6.46 6.87
N PRO A 123 -7.21 5.79 7.01
CA PRO A 123 -7.67 4.80 6.04
C PRO A 123 -7.98 5.46 4.70
N VAL A 124 -7.25 5.04 3.66
CA VAL A 124 -7.48 5.48 2.29
C VAL A 124 -8.02 4.31 1.48
N ARG A 125 -9.25 4.44 0.99
CA ARG A 125 -9.87 3.45 0.13
C ARG A 125 -9.21 3.50 -1.25
N GLY A 126 -8.75 2.35 -1.70
CA GLY A 126 -8.43 2.10 -3.10
C GLY A 126 -9.31 1.03 -3.69
N GLN A 127 -9.68 1.20 -4.96
CA GLN A 127 -10.57 0.29 -5.68
C GLN A 127 -9.93 -0.23 -6.96
N MET A 128 -10.40 -1.42 -7.33
CA MET A 128 -9.88 -2.22 -8.42
C MET A 128 -11.03 -2.87 -9.17
N TRP A 129 -10.78 -3.23 -10.42
CA TRP A 129 -11.67 -4.03 -11.24
C TRP A 129 -10.88 -5.10 -11.99
N ALA A 130 -11.58 -6.13 -12.45
CA ALA A 130 -11.02 -7.22 -13.23
C ALA A 130 -11.93 -7.57 -14.40
N THR A 131 -11.30 -7.98 -15.50
CA THR A 131 -11.94 -8.62 -16.65
C THR A 131 -12.21 -10.11 -16.38
N GLU A 132 -12.84 -10.81 -17.32
CA GLU A 132 -12.73 -12.28 -17.37
C GLU A 132 -11.31 -12.71 -17.75
N SER A 133 -11.04 -14.03 -17.71
CA SER A 133 -9.76 -14.56 -18.18
C SER A 133 -9.60 -14.34 -19.68
N LEU A 134 -8.53 -13.64 -20.07
CA LEU A 134 -8.16 -13.38 -21.46
C LEU A 134 -6.87 -14.12 -21.83
N PRO A 135 -6.61 -14.39 -23.11
CA PRO A 135 -5.29 -14.78 -23.59
C PRO A 135 -4.22 -13.73 -23.20
N PRO A 136 -2.93 -14.10 -23.11
CA PRO A 136 -1.86 -13.15 -22.82
C PRO A 136 -1.86 -11.97 -23.79
N ARG A 137 -2.02 -10.77 -23.24
CA ARG A 137 -2.10 -9.50 -23.96
C ARG A 137 -1.37 -8.36 -23.26
N VAL A 138 -1.25 -8.43 -21.93
CA VAL A 138 -0.50 -7.45 -21.14
C VAL A 138 0.71 -8.11 -20.52
N PHE A 139 1.91 -7.68 -20.90
CA PHE A 139 3.16 -8.36 -20.56
C PHE A 139 3.88 -7.71 -19.38
N HIS A 140 3.62 -6.43 -19.13
CA HIS A 140 4.19 -5.67 -18.02
C HIS A 140 3.13 -5.14 -17.06
N THR A 141 3.56 -4.74 -15.86
CA THR A 141 2.71 -3.91 -15.00
C THR A 141 2.64 -2.52 -15.61
N ILE A 142 1.43 -2.07 -15.92
CA ILE A 142 1.17 -0.77 -16.53
C ILE A 142 0.79 0.21 -15.43
N SER A 143 1.32 1.42 -15.47
CA SER A 143 0.94 2.52 -14.59
C SER A 143 0.98 3.85 -15.32
N ALA A 144 0.08 4.77 -14.98
CA ALA A 144 0.07 6.11 -15.56
C ALA A 144 0.95 7.08 -14.76
N ALA A 145 1.58 8.03 -15.46
CA ALA A 145 2.38 9.10 -14.85
C ALA A 145 1.56 10.32 -14.39
N GLU A 146 0.25 10.34 -14.67
CA GLU A 146 -0.63 11.48 -14.36
C GLU A 146 -0.65 11.84 -12.87
N SER A 147 -0.98 10.88 -12.00
CA SER A 147 -1.03 11.18 -10.56
C SER A 147 0.36 11.38 -9.94
N PRO A 148 1.43 10.61 -10.28
CA PRO A 148 2.77 10.94 -9.80
C PRO A 148 3.27 12.34 -10.21
N LEU A 149 2.90 12.82 -11.40
CA LEU A 149 3.16 14.20 -11.83
C LEU A 149 2.37 15.20 -11.00
N TYR A 150 1.05 14.99 -10.87
CA TYR A 150 0.20 15.86 -10.06
C TYR A 150 0.70 15.96 -8.61
N TRP A 151 1.11 14.84 -8.01
CA TRP A 151 1.62 14.81 -6.64
C TRP A 151 3.03 15.40 -6.49
N SER A 152 3.86 15.43 -7.54
CA SER A 152 5.17 16.09 -7.45
C SER A 152 5.09 17.60 -7.38
N ASP A 153 4.01 18.17 -7.94
CA ASP A 153 3.76 19.61 -7.91
C ASP A 153 3.10 20.06 -6.59
N LEU A 154 2.53 19.12 -5.84
CA LEU A 154 1.92 19.37 -4.54
C LEU A 154 2.90 19.13 -3.39
N ARG A 155 2.87 20.03 -2.41
CA ARG A 155 3.59 19.82 -1.14
C ARG A 155 2.82 18.87 -0.23
N GLY A 156 3.03 17.57 -0.39
CA GLY A 156 2.70 16.56 0.63
C GLY A 156 1.24 16.49 1.09
N GLY A 157 1.03 15.92 2.27
CA GLY A 157 -0.26 15.93 2.97
C GLY A 157 -0.44 17.20 3.81
N ASP A 158 -1.65 17.39 4.33
CA ASP A 158 -2.00 18.44 5.29
C ASP A 158 -2.41 17.82 6.65
N GLU A 159 -2.88 18.65 7.58
CA GLU A 159 -3.28 18.23 8.94
C GLU A 159 -4.41 17.17 8.94
N THR A 160 -5.14 17.03 7.83
CA THR A 160 -6.33 16.18 7.70
C THR A 160 -6.25 15.17 6.55
N ASN A 161 -5.46 15.47 5.51
CA ASN A 161 -5.34 14.67 4.31
C ASN A 161 -3.93 14.13 4.18
N PRO A 162 -3.73 12.81 4.11
CA PRO A 162 -2.43 12.26 3.77
C PRO A 162 -2.05 12.64 2.32
N PRO A 163 -0.76 12.56 1.96
CA PRO A 163 -0.33 12.82 0.59
C PRO A 163 -0.87 11.76 -0.38
N GLU A 164 -0.72 12.06 -1.67
CA GLU A 164 -1.02 11.15 -2.78
C GLU A 164 -2.48 10.68 -2.88
N LEU A 165 -3.44 11.53 -2.53
CA LEU A 165 -4.86 11.28 -2.78
C LEU A 165 -5.25 11.59 -4.22
N THR A 166 -6.26 10.90 -4.74
CA THR A 166 -6.89 11.24 -6.04
C THR A 166 -8.11 12.15 -5.88
N HIS A 167 -8.61 12.28 -4.65
CA HIS A 167 -9.75 13.13 -4.33
C HIS A 167 -9.47 14.02 -3.11
N LEU A 168 -9.89 15.28 -3.20
CA LEU A 168 -9.84 16.26 -2.13
C LEU A 168 -11.21 16.92 -2.02
N ALA A 169 -11.73 17.05 -0.80
CA ALA A 169 -13.06 17.60 -0.53
C ALA A 169 -14.18 16.99 -1.40
N GLY A 170 -14.14 15.67 -1.61
CA GLY A 170 -15.11 14.92 -2.41
C GLY A 170 -15.01 15.12 -3.93
N ARG A 171 -14.00 15.84 -4.41
CA ARG A 171 -13.76 16.08 -5.85
C ARG A 171 -12.50 15.37 -6.31
N ARG A 172 -12.57 14.73 -7.46
CA ARG A 172 -11.40 14.13 -8.14
C ARG A 172 -10.47 15.23 -8.63
N VAL A 173 -9.21 15.18 -8.23
CA VAL A 173 -8.17 16.14 -8.62
C VAL A 173 -7.13 15.54 -9.58
N THR A 174 -7.01 14.22 -9.61
CA THR A 174 -6.15 13.48 -10.55
C THR A 174 -6.66 12.04 -10.75
N ARG A 175 -6.21 11.35 -11.80
CA ARG A 175 -6.48 9.93 -12.03
C ARG A 175 -5.22 9.10 -11.76
N HIS A 176 -5.36 8.03 -10.99
CA HIS A 176 -4.28 7.09 -10.72
C HIS A 176 -4.61 5.74 -11.35
N LEU A 177 -3.64 5.20 -12.10
CA LEU A 177 -3.77 3.91 -12.78
C LEU A 177 -2.57 3.03 -12.45
N TYR A 178 -2.85 1.81 -12.02
CA TYR A 178 -1.90 0.72 -12.10
C TYR A 178 -2.64 -0.61 -12.31
N GLY A 179 -2.00 -1.54 -13.00
CA GLY A 179 -2.61 -2.82 -13.30
C GLY A 179 -1.71 -3.76 -14.10
N ARG A 180 -2.21 -4.96 -14.34
CA ARG A 180 -1.51 -6.03 -15.05
C ARG A 180 -2.46 -7.13 -15.47
N GLN A 181 -1.99 -8.04 -16.31
CA GLN A 181 -2.62 -9.35 -16.46
C GLN A 181 -2.03 -10.36 -15.46
N ARG A 182 -2.91 -11.10 -14.78
CA ARG A 182 -2.52 -12.17 -13.87
C ARG A 182 -2.26 -13.47 -14.63
N ARG A 183 -1.58 -14.42 -13.99
CA ARG A 183 -1.32 -15.76 -14.56
C ARG A 183 -2.59 -16.54 -14.88
N ASN A 184 -3.71 -16.23 -14.22
CA ASN A 184 -5.02 -16.84 -14.52
C ASN A 184 -5.77 -16.15 -15.67
N GLY A 185 -5.13 -15.23 -16.39
CA GLY A 185 -5.67 -14.54 -17.55
C GLY A 185 -6.46 -13.26 -17.25
N GLU A 186 -6.91 -13.04 -16.01
CA GLU A 186 -7.63 -11.80 -15.66
C GLU A 186 -6.71 -10.59 -15.80
N VAL A 187 -7.15 -9.59 -16.56
CA VAL A 187 -6.56 -8.24 -16.53
C VAL A 187 -7.20 -7.46 -15.38
N ILE A 188 -6.37 -6.91 -14.50
CA ILE A 188 -6.78 -6.14 -13.33
C ILE A 188 -6.18 -4.74 -13.37
N PHE A 189 -6.98 -3.73 -13.01
CA PHE A 189 -6.55 -2.34 -12.88
C PHE A 189 -7.28 -1.66 -11.74
N GLY A 190 -6.71 -0.57 -11.25
CA GLY A 190 -7.32 0.30 -10.25
C GLY A 190 -6.47 1.53 -10.00
N GLY A 191 -6.72 2.19 -8.88
CA GLY A 191 -5.85 3.27 -8.42
C GLY A 191 -6.50 4.44 -7.69
N ASP A 192 -7.83 4.55 -7.59
CA ASP A 192 -8.38 5.62 -6.76
C ASP A 192 -7.85 5.56 -5.33
N ARG A 193 -7.67 6.74 -4.72
CA ARG A 193 -7.17 6.93 -3.36
C ARG A 193 -8.03 8.00 -2.70
N GLU A 194 -9.02 7.55 -1.95
CA GLU A 194 -10.01 8.40 -1.31
C GLU A 194 -9.99 8.21 0.21
N ALA A 195 -9.84 9.29 0.96
CA ALA A 195 -9.93 9.26 2.42
C ALA A 195 -11.40 9.28 2.87
N LEU A 196 -12.02 8.09 2.92
CA LEU A 196 -13.45 7.91 3.27
C LEU A 196 -13.64 7.18 4.62
N GLY A 197 -12.61 7.19 5.46
CA GLY A 197 -12.59 6.37 6.66
C GLY A 197 -12.62 4.88 6.32
N LEU A 198 -13.39 4.10 7.06
CA LEU A 198 -13.44 2.63 6.93
C LEU A 198 -14.41 2.13 5.85
N ASP A 199 -14.84 2.98 4.90
CA ASP A 199 -15.70 2.56 3.79
C ASP A 199 -14.96 1.62 2.82
N THR A 200 -15.47 0.40 2.68
CA THR A 200 -14.98 -0.62 1.74
C THR A 200 -15.93 -0.88 0.57
N GLY A 201 -16.83 0.05 0.27
CA GLY A 201 -17.65 0.04 -0.94
C GLY A 201 -16.80 0.29 -2.20
N THR A 202 -17.39 0.10 -3.37
CA THR A 202 -16.81 0.54 -4.65
C THR A 202 -17.68 1.63 -5.25
N SER A 203 -17.08 2.60 -5.94
CA SER A 203 -17.80 3.65 -6.67
C SER A 203 -17.92 3.27 -8.16
N PRO A 204 -19.14 3.09 -8.70
CA PRO A 204 -19.32 2.82 -10.14
C PRO A 204 -18.66 3.89 -11.02
N ASP A 205 -18.86 5.17 -10.68
CA ASP A 205 -18.26 6.29 -11.42
C ASP A 205 -16.73 6.26 -11.36
N GLY A 206 -16.16 5.95 -10.19
CA GLY A 206 -14.71 5.83 -10.04
C GLY A 206 -14.12 4.66 -10.83
N ILE A 207 -14.83 3.54 -10.88
CA ILE A 207 -14.45 2.38 -11.69
C ILE A 207 -14.52 2.71 -13.19
N GLU A 208 -15.56 3.40 -13.66
CA GLU A 208 -15.67 3.79 -15.07
C GLU A 208 -14.58 4.79 -15.46
N VAL A 209 -14.26 5.78 -14.61
CA VAL A 209 -13.13 6.70 -14.85
C VAL A 209 -11.81 5.93 -14.94
N ASN A 210 -11.57 5.00 -14.02
CA ASN A 210 -10.34 4.20 -14.01
C ASN A 210 -10.25 3.26 -15.23
N LYS A 211 -11.37 2.65 -15.64
CA LYS A 211 -11.45 1.83 -16.86
C LYS A 211 -11.20 2.67 -18.11
N GLY A 212 -11.74 3.89 -18.18
CA GLY A 212 -11.46 4.83 -19.26
C GLY A 212 -9.97 5.13 -19.38
N GLN A 213 -9.30 5.44 -18.26
CA GLN A 213 -7.85 5.66 -18.25
C GLN A 213 -7.06 4.39 -18.64
N ALA A 214 -7.51 3.21 -18.22
CA ALA A 214 -6.92 1.95 -18.66
C ALA A 214 -7.10 1.72 -20.17
N GLY A 215 -8.24 2.12 -20.72
CA GLY A 215 -8.54 2.09 -22.16
C GLY A 215 -7.73 3.09 -22.98
N GLU A 216 -7.34 4.22 -22.40
CA GLU A 216 -6.35 5.14 -22.99
C GLU A 216 -4.97 4.47 -23.07
N ALA A 217 -4.57 3.76 -22.01
CA ALA A 217 -3.29 3.07 -21.94
C ALA A 217 -3.22 1.76 -22.74
N LEU A 218 -4.34 1.03 -22.85
CA LEU A 218 -4.48 -0.27 -23.52
C LEU A 218 -5.85 -0.32 -24.24
N PRO A 219 -5.93 0.14 -25.51
CA PRO A 219 -7.20 0.36 -26.22
C PRO A 219 -8.13 -0.83 -26.31
N PHE A 220 -7.61 -2.06 -26.31
CA PHE A 220 -8.45 -3.26 -26.33
C PHE A 220 -9.40 -3.34 -25.14
N LEU A 221 -9.07 -2.73 -23.99
CA LEU A 221 -9.87 -2.80 -22.75
C LEU A 221 -11.22 -2.10 -22.89
N ASN A 222 -11.35 -1.16 -23.83
CA ASN A 222 -12.60 -0.44 -24.10
C ASN A 222 -13.75 -1.39 -24.46
N GLY A 223 -13.45 -2.48 -25.17
CA GLY A 223 -14.44 -3.49 -25.56
C GLY A 223 -14.65 -4.62 -24.55
N ILE A 224 -13.90 -4.64 -23.43
CA ILE A 224 -13.94 -5.75 -22.47
C ILE A 224 -14.86 -5.40 -21.29
N PRO A 225 -15.86 -6.23 -20.96
CA PRO A 225 -16.69 -6.03 -19.77
C PRO A 225 -15.90 -6.16 -18.47
N ILE A 226 -16.34 -5.43 -17.45
CA ILE A 226 -15.87 -5.64 -16.08
C ILE A 226 -16.57 -6.87 -15.52
N LYS A 227 -15.81 -7.86 -15.06
CA LYS A 227 -16.33 -9.08 -14.42
C LYS A 227 -16.60 -8.86 -12.94
N ARG A 228 -15.74 -8.11 -12.25
CA ARG A 228 -15.85 -7.85 -10.81
C ARG A 228 -15.10 -6.58 -10.41
N THR A 229 -15.56 -5.96 -9.33
CA THR A 229 -14.94 -4.82 -8.66
C THR A 229 -14.68 -5.18 -7.20
N TRP A 230 -13.70 -4.53 -6.57
CA TRP A 230 -13.48 -4.60 -5.13
C TRP A 230 -12.73 -3.36 -4.66
N SER A 231 -12.70 -3.13 -3.36
CA SER A 231 -11.86 -2.12 -2.74
C SER A 231 -11.13 -2.67 -1.52
N GLY A 232 -10.16 -1.90 -1.04
CA GLY A 232 -9.40 -2.18 0.17
C GLY A 232 -8.90 -0.89 0.79
N LEU A 233 -8.53 -0.95 2.08
CA LEU A 233 -8.05 0.19 2.84
C LEU A 233 -6.52 0.17 2.93
N MET A 234 -5.90 1.28 2.56
CA MET A 234 -4.48 1.52 2.70
C MET A 234 -4.24 2.37 3.96
N PRO A 235 -3.28 2.01 4.81
CA PRO A 235 -2.93 2.82 5.98
C PRO A 235 -1.94 3.92 5.59
N PHE A 236 -2.45 5.11 5.29
CA PHE A 236 -1.59 6.27 5.07
C PHE A 236 -1.32 6.95 6.41
N SER A 237 -0.10 7.43 6.64
CA SER A 237 0.13 8.46 7.66
C SER A 237 -0.11 9.84 7.07
N LEU A 238 -0.40 10.83 7.92
CA LEU A 238 -0.59 12.22 7.48
C LEU A 238 0.63 12.80 6.75
N ASP A 239 1.84 12.40 7.14
CA ASP A 239 3.09 12.83 6.53
C ASP A 239 3.58 11.93 5.39
N GLY A 240 2.84 10.86 5.05
CA GLY A 240 3.19 9.88 4.01
C GLY A 240 4.34 8.95 4.35
N LYS A 241 4.94 9.05 5.54
CA LYS A 241 6.06 8.20 5.98
C LYS A 241 5.55 6.95 6.70
N PRO A 242 6.20 5.78 6.55
CA PRO A 242 5.91 4.61 7.36
C PRO A 242 5.96 4.91 8.87
N ILE A 243 5.24 4.12 9.67
CA ILE A 243 5.33 4.15 11.13
C ILE A 243 5.83 2.77 11.57
N ILE A 244 7.13 2.64 11.82
CA ILE A 244 7.82 1.37 12.08
C ILE A 244 8.81 1.57 13.22
N GLY A 245 8.59 0.88 14.35
CA GLY A 245 9.55 0.91 15.45
C GLY A 245 8.93 0.69 16.82
N ARG A 246 9.70 0.99 17.86
CA ARG A 246 9.23 1.04 19.25
C ARG A 246 8.36 2.27 19.45
N ILE A 247 7.25 2.13 20.16
CA ILE A 247 6.48 3.28 20.66
C ILE A 247 7.09 3.65 22.02
N PRO A 248 7.78 4.80 22.15
CA PRO A 248 8.54 5.13 23.37
C PRO A 248 7.65 5.39 24.59
N LEU A 249 6.36 5.64 24.38
CA LEU A 249 5.37 5.93 25.43
C LEU A 249 5.01 4.69 26.27
N ARG A 250 5.33 3.47 25.80
CA ARG A 250 5.02 2.22 26.48
C ARG A 250 6.17 1.22 26.39
N ASP A 251 6.41 0.49 27.45
CA ASP A 251 7.42 -0.58 27.44
C ASP A 251 6.98 -1.74 26.57
N ASN A 252 7.93 -2.31 25.82
CA ASN A 252 7.70 -3.49 24.97
C ASN A 252 6.56 -3.34 23.95
N LEU A 253 6.26 -2.10 23.51
CA LEU A 253 5.28 -1.83 22.46
C LEU A 253 5.96 -1.43 21.15
N PHE A 254 5.58 -2.10 20.08
CA PHE A 254 6.10 -1.84 18.73
C PHE A 254 4.96 -1.68 17.73
N ILE A 255 5.26 -1.10 16.58
CA ILE A 255 4.26 -0.86 15.53
C ILE A 255 4.87 -1.06 14.14
N VAL A 256 4.05 -1.55 13.21
CA VAL A 256 4.28 -1.54 11.76
C VAL A 256 2.98 -1.10 11.08
N THR A 257 2.94 0.13 10.58
CA THR A 257 1.83 0.66 9.79
C THR A 257 2.30 1.81 8.90
N GLY A 258 1.37 2.58 8.31
CA GLY A 258 1.72 3.75 7.50
C GLY A 258 2.39 3.43 6.17
N LEU A 259 2.36 2.17 5.72
CA LEU A 259 3.02 1.73 4.48
C LEU A 259 2.29 2.18 3.20
N ALA A 260 1.17 2.90 3.35
CA ALA A 260 0.37 3.46 2.26
C ALA A 260 0.04 2.40 1.20
N SER A 261 0.17 2.74 -0.08
CA SER A 261 -0.06 1.85 -1.23
C SER A 261 1.08 0.84 -1.49
N SER A 262 2.16 0.88 -0.71
CA SER A 262 3.39 0.09 -0.95
C SER A 262 3.60 -1.06 0.04
N GLY A 263 2.65 -1.28 0.95
CA GLY A 263 2.77 -2.26 2.05
C GLY A 263 3.05 -3.69 1.61
N PHE A 264 2.57 -4.11 0.45
CA PHE A 264 2.89 -5.44 -0.08
C PHE A 264 4.38 -5.60 -0.41
N GLY A 265 4.96 -4.63 -1.13
CA GLY A 265 6.37 -4.69 -1.52
C GLY A 265 7.33 -4.40 -0.36
N ARG A 266 6.93 -3.53 0.58
CA ARG A 266 7.75 -3.15 1.73
C ARG A 266 7.58 -4.05 2.95
N GLY A 267 6.46 -4.76 3.05
CA GLY A 267 6.08 -5.60 4.19
C GLY A 267 7.14 -6.61 4.65
N PRO A 268 7.80 -7.36 3.74
CA PRO A 268 8.83 -8.32 4.13
C PRO A 268 9.98 -7.67 4.93
N MET A 269 10.50 -6.55 4.45
CA MET A 269 11.59 -5.83 5.13
C MET A 269 11.11 -5.10 6.38
N ALA A 270 9.90 -4.55 6.37
CA ALA A 270 9.31 -3.94 7.57
C ALA A 270 9.19 -4.96 8.72
N GLY A 271 8.72 -6.18 8.42
CA GLY A 271 8.65 -7.27 9.38
C GLY A 271 10.04 -7.70 9.87
N LYS A 272 11.02 -7.82 8.96
CA LYS A 272 12.41 -8.11 9.34
C LYS A 272 12.99 -7.04 10.27
N PHE A 273 12.83 -5.76 9.96
CA PHE A 273 13.40 -4.70 10.79
C PHE A 273 12.77 -4.63 12.18
N VAL A 274 11.48 -4.90 12.33
CA VAL A 274 10.88 -5.00 13.67
C VAL A 274 11.36 -6.24 14.41
N ALA A 275 11.56 -7.38 13.73
CA ALA A 275 12.16 -8.55 14.36
C ALA A 275 13.61 -8.28 14.82
N ASP A 276 14.41 -7.58 14.02
CA ASP A 276 15.78 -7.19 14.38
C ASP A 276 15.77 -6.21 15.57
N LEU A 277 14.88 -5.22 15.57
CA LEU A 277 14.71 -4.27 16.67
C LEU A 277 14.27 -4.97 17.96
N LEU A 278 13.35 -5.94 17.88
CA LEU A 278 12.93 -6.76 19.02
C LEU A 278 14.08 -7.58 19.61
N HIS A 279 14.98 -8.07 18.75
CA HIS A 279 16.10 -8.91 19.18
C HIS A 279 17.27 -8.10 19.75
N THR A 280 17.58 -6.96 19.15
CA THR A 280 18.79 -6.17 19.46
C THR A 280 18.53 -4.96 20.34
N GLY A 281 17.31 -4.40 20.30
CA GLY A 281 16.98 -3.10 20.87
C GLY A 281 17.40 -1.91 20.01
N ASP A 282 18.18 -2.13 18.94
CA ASP A 282 18.74 -1.08 18.10
C ASP A 282 17.85 -0.79 16.90
N MET A 283 17.60 0.50 16.65
CA MET A 283 16.85 0.94 15.48
C MET A 283 17.76 1.02 14.24
N PRO A 284 17.47 0.27 13.16
CA PRO A 284 18.22 0.41 11.92
C PRO A 284 18.12 1.84 11.37
N ALA A 285 19.24 2.41 10.92
CA ALA A 285 19.28 3.81 10.43
C ALA A 285 18.28 4.10 9.30
N VAL A 286 17.97 3.09 8.47
CA VAL A 286 16.98 3.17 7.39
C VAL A 286 15.55 3.43 7.90
N LEU A 287 15.27 3.15 9.18
CA LEU A 287 13.98 3.45 9.82
C LEU A 287 13.90 4.82 10.49
N SER A 288 14.95 5.65 10.42
CA SER A 288 14.96 6.97 11.07
C SER A 288 13.75 7.84 10.71
N GLU A 289 13.34 7.85 9.44
CA GLU A 289 12.14 8.56 8.99
C GLU A 289 10.81 7.88 9.35
N ALA A 290 10.88 6.61 9.76
CA ALA A 290 9.74 5.80 10.14
C ALA A 290 9.48 5.76 11.66
N ASP A 291 10.33 6.42 12.45
CA ASP A 291 10.27 6.39 13.91
C ASP A 291 8.90 6.85 14.43
N PRO A 292 8.17 6.02 15.20
CA PRO A 292 6.87 6.38 15.76
C PRO A 292 6.90 7.63 16.65
N SER A 293 8.03 7.96 17.28
CA SER A 293 8.17 9.14 18.16
C SER A 293 7.87 10.47 17.44
N ARG A 294 7.96 10.49 16.11
CA ARG A 294 7.68 11.67 15.30
C ARG A 294 6.19 12.06 15.27
N CYS A 295 5.29 11.12 15.58
CA CYS A 295 3.85 11.33 15.34
C CYS A 295 2.89 10.61 16.29
N VAL A 296 3.32 9.56 17.00
CA VAL A 296 2.48 8.85 17.97
C VAL A 296 2.51 9.62 19.29
N ALA A 297 1.33 9.93 19.83
CA ALA A 297 1.16 10.70 21.07
C ALA A 297 0.18 10.01 22.02
N GLU A 298 0.12 10.44 23.27
CA GLU A 298 -0.97 10.06 24.18
C GLU A 298 -2.26 10.82 23.82
N CYS A 299 -3.41 10.22 24.10
CA CYS A 299 -4.73 10.82 23.91
C CYS A 299 -5.08 11.84 25.01
#